data_AF-A0AAV5WJ24-F1
#
_entry.id   AF-A0AAV5WJ24-F1
#
_cell.length_a   1.000
_cell.length_b   1.000
_cell.length_c   1.000
_cell.angle_alpha   90.00
_cell.angle_beta   90.00
_cell.angle_gamma   90.00
#
_symmetry.space_group_name_H-M   'P 1'
#
loop_
_entity.id
_entity.type
_entity.pdbx_description
1 polymer ?
#
loop_
_entity_poly.entity_id
_entity_poly.type
_entity_poly.pdbx_seq_one_letter_code
_entity_poly.pdbx_strand_id
1 'polypeptide(L)'
;MSLQVPTPGGLTAKAPVGRSEYGRVKVALPRGKGLLDWIHKSTGKNLASARLPKVTAEELVKHNKQGDCWVLLFGQVYDVSPYLDYHPGGVPELMRAAGTDATALFNQYHSWVNYESMLKACVVGRFDGDTSKLPPPGPSTLDDDDSSSPVGAGASGEMNALAHSTLDSHNIRVIAPTPHSLLLSCPSHWNERTMRAECVSHSIGETSLRLLVKTMDGRSPLELKWDPLPSSFTSSSSSLSLSIDVESRIRLDFSSHTDAESDTVHIGMEMATTRCTVKERPAFSFHEARVLRIRRHSSLPSSSSSSSSIKMETGDEPEVTSSMSLPRDCLLLVVETDETASVRVPIGHHVEIRVRKGGSQVARPYTPIPLTPALREWIGGETEEKERAGRLLVFMIKVYSDGIVTPAIEKLNKEDLVHISDPIGSLDFACLPYSFPPPSTVSHSVHHSPINEVARNVICLAAGTGITPMGGVIAERGWEKCRLIAYNKTEEDTPRGEWIHGYTDSLVDESRLVHVLSASNDSSWKGARGRINRENMGEMRGSEIVFVCGPDGFVQEAARLLQEAGHPSDLVHIFQG
;
A
#
# COMPACT_ATOMS: atom_id res chain seq x y z
N MET A 1 35.78 -1.78 -61.04
CA MET A 1 35.23 -3.08 -60.60
C MET A 1 34.50 -2.81 -59.29
N SER A 2 33.30 -2.26 -59.37
CA SER A 2 32.02 -2.99 -59.50
C SER A 2 31.48 -3.40 -58.13
N LEU A 3 30.62 -2.53 -57.61
CA LEU A 3 29.64 -2.81 -56.57
C LEU A 3 28.86 -4.08 -56.93
N GLN A 4 28.75 -5.02 -55.99
CA GLN A 4 27.85 -6.16 -56.12
C GLN A 4 26.84 -6.13 -54.97
N VAL A 5 25.62 -5.76 -55.34
CA VAL A 5 24.40 -5.81 -54.55
C VAL A 5 23.92 -7.25 -54.52
N PRO A 6 23.55 -7.84 -53.36
CA PRO A 6 22.78 -9.07 -53.34
C PRO A 6 21.28 -8.75 -53.41
N THR A 7 20.61 -9.30 -54.43
CA THR A 7 19.15 -9.31 -54.61
C THR A 7 18.43 -10.20 -53.57
N PRO A 8 17.13 -9.96 -53.30
CA PRO A 8 16.43 -10.51 -52.15
C PRO A 8 15.86 -11.92 -52.43
N GLY A 9 16.37 -12.92 -51.71
CA GLY A 9 15.75 -14.22 -51.58
C GLY A 9 14.80 -14.22 -50.38
N GLY A 10 13.50 -14.33 -50.66
CA GLY A 10 12.47 -14.40 -49.63
C GLY A 10 12.53 -15.71 -48.85
N LEU A 11 12.73 -15.60 -47.53
CA LEU A 11 12.29 -16.56 -46.53
C LEU A 11 11.86 -15.76 -45.31
N THR A 12 10.57 -15.86 -44.97
CA THR A 12 9.98 -15.29 -43.75
C THR A 12 10.55 -16.04 -42.54
N ALA A 13 11.71 -15.58 -42.04
CA ALA A 13 12.23 -16.03 -40.75
C ALA A 13 11.49 -15.29 -39.63
N LYS A 14 10.66 -16.02 -38.87
CA LYS A 14 10.15 -15.55 -37.58
C LYS A 14 11.34 -15.15 -36.71
N ALA A 15 11.30 -13.94 -36.13
CA ALA A 15 12.28 -13.49 -35.16
C ALA A 15 12.34 -14.48 -33.98
N PRO A 16 13.54 -14.80 -33.45
CA PRO A 16 13.66 -15.74 -32.36
C PRO A 16 13.05 -15.14 -31.09
N VAL A 17 12.22 -15.92 -30.42
CA VAL A 17 11.69 -15.62 -29.08
C VAL A 17 12.85 -15.77 -28.09
N GLY A 18 13.44 -14.66 -27.67
CA GLY A 18 14.43 -14.66 -26.60
C GLY A 18 13.73 -14.82 -25.25
N ARG A 19 14.02 -15.90 -24.52
CA ARG A 19 13.72 -16.00 -23.09
C ARG A 19 14.80 -15.25 -22.31
N SER A 20 14.41 -14.41 -21.34
CA SER A 20 15.37 -13.89 -20.35
C SER A 20 15.87 -15.03 -19.45
N GLU A 21 16.95 -14.78 -18.72
CA GLU A 21 17.50 -15.65 -17.66
C GLU A 21 16.44 -16.04 -16.59
N TYR A 22 15.36 -15.25 -16.50
CA TYR A 22 14.22 -15.44 -15.61
C TYR A 22 12.95 -15.98 -16.31
N GLY A 23 13.08 -16.58 -17.50
CA GLY A 23 11.97 -17.26 -18.19
C GLY A 23 10.93 -16.35 -18.86
N ARG A 24 11.11 -15.02 -18.91
CA ARG A 24 10.16 -14.11 -19.57
C ARG A 24 10.37 -14.09 -21.08
N VAL A 25 9.32 -14.37 -21.84
CA VAL A 25 9.31 -14.28 -23.31
C VAL A 25 9.33 -12.80 -23.72
N LYS A 26 10.42 -12.33 -24.35
CA LYS A 26 10.48 -11.00 -24.97
C LYS A 26 9.91 -11.07 -26.38
N VAL A 27 8.76 -10.44 -26.61
CA VAL A 27 8.22 -10.21 -27.96
C VAL A 27 8.90 -8.98 -28.56
N ALA A 28 9.48 -9.12 -29.75
CA ALA A 28 10.09 -7.99 -30.46
C ALA A 28 8.99 -7.04 -30.97
N LEU A 29 8.95 -5.81 -30.47
CA LEU A 29 8.02 -4.77 -30.92
C LEU A 29 8.43 -4.24 -32.30
N PRO A 30 7.47 -3.80 -33.15
CA PRO A 30 7.80 -3.10 -34.40
C PRO A 30 8.64 -1.85 -34.15
N ARG A 31 9.44 -1.43 -35.14
CA ARG A 31 10.26 -0.20 -35.05
C ARG A 31 9.35 1.01 -34.76
N GLY A 32 9.71 1.82 -33.76
CA GLY A 32 8.94 3.01 -33.37
C GLY A 32 7.68 2.73 -32.54
N LYS A 33 7.62 1.56 -31.88
CA LYS A 33 6.52 1.15 -30.99
C LYS A 33 6.96 0.92 -29.55
N GLY A 34 8.08 1.50 -29.14
CA GLY A 34 8.54 1.42 -27.74
C GLY A 34 7.69 2.27 -26.80
N LEU A 35 7.96 2.14 -25.50
CA LEU A 35 7.26 2.92 -24.46
C LEU A 35 7.39 4.44 -24.68
N LEU A 36 8.56 4.93 -25.09
CA LEU A 36 8.77 6.35 -25.38
C LEU A 36 7.94 6.82 -26.58
N ASP A 37 7.83 5.99 -27.62
CA ASP A 37 6.99 6.28 -28.79
C ASP A 37 5.50 6.35 -28.40
N TRP A 38 5.08 5.47 -27.46
CA TRP A 38 3.74 5.51 -26.90
C TRP A 38 3.48 6.81 -26.14
N ILE A 39 4.38 7.20 -25.24
CA ILE A 39 4.26 8.43 -24.45
C ILE A 39 4.17 9.65 -25.38
N HIS A 40 5.04 9.73 -26.40
CA HIS A 40 5.00 10.82 -27.37
C HIS A 40 3.67 10.83 -28.15
N LYS A 41 3.14 9.65 -28.49
CA LYS A 41 1.86 9.53 -29.19
C LYS A 41 0.68 9.98 -28.32
N SER A 42 0.65 9.62 -27.05
CA SER A 42 -0.50 9.76 -26.14
C SER A 42 -0.54 11.09 -25.38
N THR A 43 0.60 11.74 -25.17
CA THR A 43 0.70 12.97 -24.37
C THR A 43 -0.24 14.07 -24.89
N GLY A 44 -1.12 14.56 -24.00
CA GLY A 44 -2.04 15.67 -24.28
C GLY A 44 -3.17 15.35 -25.25
N LYS A 45 -3.36 14.08 -25.64
CA LYS A 45 -4.40 13.67 -26.59
C LYS A 45 -5.48 12.82 -25.93
N ASN A 46 -6.63 12.77 -26.59
CA ASN A 46 -7.64 11.76 -26.35
C ASN A 46 -7.62 10.80 -27.54
N LEU A 47 -7.36 9.52 -27.26
CA LEU A 47 -7.22 8.45 -28.23
C LEU A 47 -8.35 7.43 -28.14
N ALA A 48 -9.23 7.52 -27.13
CA ALA A 48 -10.40 6.66 -27.03
C ALA A 48 -11.41 6.96 -28.15
N SER A 49 -11.95 5.91 -28.76
CA SER A 49 -13.00 6.00 -29.80
C SER A 49 -14.31 6.57 -29.30
N ALA A 50 -14.59 6.48 -27.99
CA ALA A 50 -15.77 7.02 -27.34
C ALA A 50 -15.44 7.67 -25.99
N ARG A 51 -16.33 8.56 -25.53
CA ARG A 51 -16.36 9.06 -24.15
C ARG A 51 -17.76 8.93 -23.60
N LEU A 52 -17.91 8.06 -22.62
CA LEU A 52 -19.19 7.76 -21.99
C LEU A 52 -19.09 8.09 -20.49
N PRO A 53 -20.07 8.80 -19.90
CA PRO A 53 -20.09 9.00 -18.45
C PRO A 53 -20.08 7.69 -17.67
N LYS A 54 -20.76 6.67 -18.22
CA LYS A 54 -20.92 5.33 -17.66
C LYS A 54 -20.89 4.30 -18.80
N VAL A 55 -20.26 3.15 -18.55
CA VAL A 55 -20.16 2.02 -19.49
C VAL A 55 -20.78 0.79 -18.85
N THR A 56 -21.76 0.16 -19.51
CA THR A 56 -22.41 -1.05 -19.00
C THR A 56 -21.68 -2.32 -19.43
N ALA A 57 -22.03 -3.46 -18.83
CA ALA A 57 -21.46 -4.76 -19.22
C ALA A 57 -21.78 -5.10 -20.68
N GLU A 58 -23.01 -4.84 -21.13
CA GLU A 58 -23.46 -5.10 -22.51
C GLU A 58 -22.72 -4.24 -23.54
N GLU A 59 -22.27 -3.06 -23.15
CA GLU A 59 -21.46 -2.21 -24.02
C GLU A 59 -20.02 -2.71 -24.07
N LEU A 60 -19.39 -2.95 -22.92
CA LEU A 60 -17.99 -3.40 -22.84
C LEU A 60 -17.72 -4.65 -23.70
N VAL A 61 -18.60 -5.66 -23.63
CA VAL A 61 -18.40 -6.94 -24.33
C VAL A 61 -18.44 -6.84 -25.87
N LYS A 62 -18.95 -5.73 -26.43
CA LYS A 62 -18.96 -5.51 -27.89
C LYS A 62 -17.57 -5.22 -28.44
N HIS A 63 -16.69 -4.66 -27.62
CA HIS A 63 -15.37 -4.13 -28.00
C HIS A 63 -14.26 -5.16 -27.74
N ASN A 64 -14.28 -6.25 -28.51
CA ASN A 64 -13.41 -7.42 -28.33
C ASN A 64 -12.52 -7.76 -29.54
N LYS A 65 -12.24 -6.79 -30.42
CA LYS A 65 -11.49 -7.00 -31.67
C LYS A 65 -10.22 -6.16 -31.71
N GLN A 66 -9.22 -6.54 -32.51
CA GLN A 66 -7.92 -5.84 -32.56
C GLN A 66 -8.00 -4.36 -33.01
N GLY A 67 -9.04 -3.96 -33.74
CA GLY A 67 -9.29 -2.55 -34.08
C GLY A 67 -10.28 -1.84 -33.17
N ASP A 68 -10.84 -2.58 -32.20
CA ASP A 68 -11.94 -2.17 -31.33
C ASP A 68 -11.87 -2.99 -30.03
N CYS A 69 -10.90 -2.66 -29.19
CA CYS A 69 -10.49 -3.41 -28.01
C CYS A 69 -10.63 -2.54 -26.77
N TRP A 70 -11.69 -2.78 -25.99
CA TRP A 70 -11.85 -2.13 -24.69
C TRP A 70 -11.54 -3.12 -23.59
N VAL A 71 -10.97 -2.62 -22.50
CA VAL A 71 -10.67 -3.41 -21.31
C VAL A 71 -11.18 -2.68 -20.08
N LEU A 72 -11.74 -3.42 -19.14
CA LEU A 72 -12.05 -2.91 -17.81
C LEU A 72 -10.84 -3.16 -16.90
N LEU A 73 -10.34 -2.08 -16.29
CA LEU A 73 -9.29 -2.11 -15.28
C LEU A 73 -9.72 -1.26 -14.08
N PHE A 74 -9.83 -1.89 -12.91
CA PHE A 74 -10.11 -1.22 -11.63
C PHE A 74 -11.32 -0.27 -11.68
N GLY A 75 -12.41 -0.70 -12.32
CA GLY A 75 -13.66 0.07 -12.40
C GLY A 75 -13.68 1.15 -13.49
N GLN A 76 -12.61 1.30 -14.28
CA GLN A 76 -12.52 2.23 -15.40
C GLN A 76 -12.35 1.46 -16.72
N VAL A 77 -13.09 1.87 -17.75
CA VAL A 77 -13.01 1.28 -19.10
C VAL A 77 -12.03 2.08 -19.96
N TYR A 78 -11.12 1.38 -20.62
CA TYR A 78 -10.09 1.92 -21.50
C TYR A 78 -10.23 1.33 -22.90
N ASP A 79 -10.21 2.18 -23.92
CA ASP A 79 -10.06 1.77 -25.32
C ASP A 79 -8.57 1.63 -25.64
N VAL A 80 -8.07 0.42 -25.53
CA VAL A 80 -6.64 0.11 -25.73
C VAL A 80 -6.30 -0.19 -27.19
N SER A 81 -7.24 -0.07 -28.12
CA SER A 81 -7.00 -0.23 -29.56
C SER A 81 -5.76 0.53 -30.06
N PRO A 82 -5.55 1.81 -29.67
CA PRO A 82 -4.37 2.58 -30.11
C PRO A 82 -3.05 2.10 -29.51
N TYR A 83 -3.11 1.35 -28.42
CA TYR A 83 -1.99 0.88 -27.59
C TYR A 83 -1.53 -0.54 -27.93
N LEU A 84 -2.35 -1.36 -28.61
CA LEU A 84 -2.06 -2.78 -28.87
C LEU A 84 -0.64 -3.04 -29.41
N ASP A 85 -0.20 -2.30 -30.42
CA ASP A 85 1.14 -2.47 -31.01
C ASP A 85 2.30 -2.03 -30.12
N TYR A 86 2.02 -1.27 -29.05
CA TYR A 86 2.98 -0.74 -28.10
C TYR A 86 3.08 -1.60 -26.83
N HIS A 87 2.19 -2.59 -26.67
CA HIS A 87 2.16 -3.45 -25.49
C HIS A 87 3.39 -4.38 -25.47
N PRO A 88 4.26 -4.34 -24.44
CA PRO A 88 5.49 -5.14 -24.38
C PRO A 88 5.27 -6.66 -24.39
N GLY A 89 4.10 -7.13 -23.96
CA GLY A 89 3.70 -8.55 -24.06
C GLY A 89 3.20 -8.97 -25.45
N GLY A 90 3.09 -8.02 -26.39
CA GLY A 90 2.55 -8.22 -27.72
C GLY A 90 1.02 -8.12 -27.78
N VAL A 91 0.52 -8.00 -29.01
CA VAL A 91 -0.92 -7.91 -29.32
C VAL A 91 -1.70 -9.16 -28.86
N PRO A 92 -1.24 -10.41 -29.11
CA PRO A 92 -2.00 -11.59 -28.72
C PRO A 92 -2.29 -11.64 -27.23
N GLU A 93 -1.32 -11.24 -26.40
CA GLU A 93 -1.44 -11.24 -24.95
C GLU A 93 -2.46 -10.20 -24.46
N LEU A 94 -2.38 -8.97 -24.98
CA LEU A 94 -3.33 -7.92 -24.61
C LEU A 94 -4.75 -8.21 -25.13
N MET A 95 -4.88 -8.88 -26.27
CA MET A 95 -6.19 -9.27 -26.82
C MET A 95 -6.95 -10.28 -25.95
N ARG A 96 -6.27 -10.98 -25.03
CA ARG A 96 -6.95 -11.85 -24.03
C ARG A 96 -7.87 -11.07 -23.10
N ALA A 97 -7.59 -9.78 -22.89
CA ALA A 97 -8.36 -8.87 -22.04
C ALA A 97 -9.53 -8.18 -22.77
N ALA A 98 -9.66 -8.37 -24.09
CA ALA A 98 -10.57 -7.58 -24.91
C ALA A 98 -12.04 -7.88 -24.58
N GLY A 99 -12.79 -6.84 -24.21
CA GLY A 99 -14.20 -6.93 -23.81
C GLY A 99 -14.43 -7.56 -22.44
N THR A 100 -13.41 -7.69 -21.59
CA THR A 100 -13.49 -8.37 -20.28
C THR A 100 -13.09 -7.46 -19.12
N ASP A 101 -13.34 -7.92 -17.88
CA ASP A 101 -12.62 -7.41 -16.71
C ASP A 101 -11.21 -7.99 -16.69
N ALA A 102 -10.25 -7.16 -17.04
CA ALA A 102 -8.86 -7.54 -17.16
C ALA A 102 -8.06 -7.26 -15.88
N THR A 103 -8.71 -6.79 -14.80
CA THR A 103 -8.02 -6.34 -13.59
C THR A 103 -7.15 -7.43 -12.98
N ALA A 104 -7.68 -8.66 -12.87
CA ALA A 104 -6.93 -9.80 -12.34
C ALA A 104 -5.75 -10.19 -13.25
N LEU A 105 -5.99 -10.27 -14.56
CA LEU A 105 -4.97 -10.59 -15.55
C LEU A 105 -3.86 -9.53 -15.59
N PHE A 106 -4.24 -8.26 -15.47
CA PHE A 106 -3.31 -7.15 -15.36
C PHE A 106 -2.46 -7.26 -14.08
N ASN A 107 -3.07 -7.52 -12.92
CA ASN A 107 -2.33 -7.69 -11.67
C ASN A 107 -1.36 -8.87 -11.70
N GLN A 108 -1.68 -9.94 -12.43
CA GLN A 108 -0.80 -11.10 -12.56
C GLN A 108 0.55 -10.76 -13.21
N TYR A 109 0.56 -9.87 -14.21
CA TYR A 109 1.75 -9.61 -15.04
C TYR A 109 2.29 -8.18 -14.95
N HIS A 110 1.45 -7.25 -14.48
CA HIS A 110 1.62 -5.80 -14.58
C HIS A 110 1.19 -5.05 -13.30
N SER A 111 1.11 -5.72 -12.15
CA SER A 111 0.77 -5.10 -10.85
C SER A 111 1.59 -3.84 -10.52
N TRP A 112 2.81 -3.73 -11.07
CA TRP A 112 3.74 -2.62 -10.86
C TRP A 112 3.70 -1.54 -11.95
N VAL A 113 2.85 -1.70 -12.97
CA VAL A 113 2.76 -0.79 -14.12
C VAL A 113 1.71 0.29 -13.85
N ASN A 114 2.10 1.57 -14.00
CA ASN A 114 1.17 2.70 -13.90
C ASN A 114 0.27 2.78 -15.15
N TYR A 115 -0.75 1.92 -15.19
CA TYR A 115 -1.71 1.86 -16.29
C TYR A 115 -2.54 3.14 -16.41
N GLU A 116 -2.84 3.84 -15.31
CA GLU A 116 -3.60 5.09 -15.36
C GLU A 116 -2.87 6.17 -16.15
N SER A 117 -1.57 6.34 -15.92
CA SER A 117 -0.73 7.27 -16.68
C SER A 117 -0.54 6.78 -18.12
N MET A 118 -0.25 5.49 -18.30
CA MET A 118 -0.02 4.91 -19.62
C MET A 118 -1.27 4.95 -20.51
N LEU A 119 -2.45 4.70 -19.95
CA LEU A 119 -3.73 4.61 -20.65
C LEU A 119 -4.60 5.85 -20.44
N LYS A 120 -4.08 6.93 -19.85
CA LYS A 120 -4.82 8.19 -19.62
C LYS A 120 -5.52 8.71 -20.86
N ALA A 121 -4.83 8.64 -22.00
CA ALA A 121 -5.37 9.06 -23.29
C ALA A 121 -6.45 8.11 -23.83
N CYS A 122 -6.56 6.90 -23.29
CA CYS A 122 -7.44 5.82 -23.74
C CYS A 122 -8.72 5.70 -22.89
N VAL A 123 -8.96 6.60 -21.93
CA VAL A 123 -10.11 6.52 -21.03
C VAL A 123 -11.43 6.71 -21.79
N VAL A 124 -12.31 5.72 -21.70
CA VAL A 124 -13.67 5.77 -22.25
C VAL A 124 -14.65 6.31 -21.21
N GLY A 125 -14.67 5.69 -20.01
CA GLY A 125 -15.72 5.96 -19.02
C GLY A 125 -15.68 5.04 -17.81
N ARG A 126 -16.38 5.42 -16.75
CA ARG A 126 -16.48 4.60 -15.53
C ARG A 126 -17.39 3.40 -15.81
N PHE A 127 -17.02 2.21 -15.33
CA PHE A 127 -17.88 1.05 -15.42
C PHE A 127 -19.07 1.15 -14.44
N ASP A 128 -20.26 0.85 -14.93
CA ASP A 128 -21.52 0.89 -14.18
C ASP A 128 -22.33 -0.36 -14.54
N GLY A 129 -21.84 -1.51 -14.07
CA GLY A 129 -22.41 -2.83 -14.33
C GLY A 129 -21.92 -3.87 -13.33
N ASP A 130 -22.48 -5.07 -13.41
CA ASP A 130 -22.10 -6.21 -12.58
C ASP A 130 -20.96 -6.98 -13.27
N THR A 131 -19.76 -6.97 -12.68
CA THR A 131 -18.57 -7.62 -13.24
C THR A 131 -18.69 -9.15 -13.28
N SER A 132 -19.56 -9.75 -12.45
CA SER A 132 -19.81 -11.20 -12.48
C SER A 132 -20.48 -11.68 -13.78
N LYS A 133 -21.07 -10.75 -14.54
CA LYS A 133 -21.73 -11.03 -15.83
C LYS A 133 -20.78 -10.87 -17.02
N LEU A 134 -19.55 -10.42 -16.81
CA LEU A 134 -18.56 -10.29 -17.87
C LEU A 134 -17.91 -11.65 -18.17
N PRO A 135 -17.56 -11.93 -19.43
CA PRO A 135 -16.77 -13.11 -19.77
C PRO A 135 -15.38 -13.03 -19.12
N PRO A 136 -14.80 -14.18 -18.70
CA PRO A 136 -13.43 -14.20 -18.20
C PRO A 136 -12.42 -13.91 -19.33
N PRO A 137 -11.22 -13.40 -19.02
CA PRO A 137 -10.15 -13.24 -20.01
C PRO A 137 -9.79 -14.56 -20.70
N GLY A 138 -9.33 -14.47 -21.95
CA GLY A 138 -8.93 -15.63 -22.74
C GLY A 138 -7.79 -16.44 -22.11
N PRO A 139 -7.69 -17.76 -22.43
CA PRO A 139 -6.64 -18.63 -21.91
C PRO A 139 -5.23 -18.14 -22.29
N SER A 140 -4.25 -18.51 -21.47
CA SER A 140 -2.83 -18.21 -21.67
C SER A 140 -2.34 -18.87 -22.96
N THR A 141 -1.66 -18.13 -23.83
CA THR A 141 -0.99 -18.70 -25.01
C THR A 141 0.36 -19.34 -24.66
N LEU A 142 0.69 -19.47 -23.37
CA LEU A 142 1.98 -19.98 -22.89
C LEU A 142 1.91 -21.42 -22.32
N ASP A 143 0.73 -22.03 -22.27
CA ASP A 143 0.51 -23.32 -21.61
C ASP A 143 -0.21 -24.33 -22.54
N ASP A 144 0.40 -24.64 -23.69
CA ASP A 144 0.03 -25.80 -24.51
C ASP A 144 1.25 -26.72 -24.65
N ASP A 145 1.50 -27.51 -23.62
CA ASP A 145 2.20 -28.81 -23.67
C ASP A 145 2.23 -29.41 -22.26
N ASP A 146 1.18 -30.14 -21.87
CA ASP A 146 1.28 -31.59 -21.61
C ASP A 146 -0.09 -32.13 -21.17
N SER A 147 -0.39 -33.33 -21.63
CA SER A 147 -1.71 -33.95 -21.61
C SER A 147 -1.75 -35.16 -20.66
N SER A 148 -2.95 -35.42 -20.11
CA SER A 148 -3.46 -36.75 -19.69
C SER A 148 -2.92 -37.29 -18.34
N SER A 149 -3.65 -37.87 -17.37
CA SER A 149 -5.02 -38.39 -17.15
C SER A 149 -5.17 -38.66 -15.60
N PRO A 150 -6.13 -39.47 -15.08
CA PRO A 150 -7.55 -39.21 -14.92
C PRO A 150 -8.05 -39.33 -13.45
N VAL A 151 -9.34 -39.02 -13.30
CA VAL A 151 -10.26 -39.12 -12.16
C VAL A 151 -10.21 -40.45 -11.40
N GLY A 152 -10.29 -40.38 -10.06
CA GLY A 152 -10.62 -41.51 -9.17
C GLY A 152 -11.59 -41.08 -8.07
N ALA A 153 -12.75 -41.73 -8.01
CA ALA A 153 -13.84 -41.53 -7.04
C ALA A 153 -13.88 -42.66 -5.99
N GLY A 154 -14.40 -42.35 -4.79
CA GLY A 154 -14.79 -43.29 -3.70
C GLY A 154 -14.46 -42.72 -2.31
N ALA A 155 -15.43 -42.13 -1.57
CA ALA A 155 -16.32 -42.75 -0.58
C ALA A 155 -15.56 -43.37 0.63
N SER A 156 -15.90 -43.24 1.91
CA SER A 156 -16.97 -42.60 2.71
C SER A 156 -16.65 -42.96 4.18
N GLY A 157 -17.01 -42.14 5.17
CA GLY A 157 -16.97 -42.55 6.58
C GLY A 157 -17.20 -41.41 7.60
N GLU A 158 -18.47 -41.20 7.96
CA GLU A 158 -18.94 -40.43 9.14
C GLU A 158 -18.45 -41.11 10.45
N MET A 159 -18.39 -40.53 11.67
CA MET A 159 -19.22 -39.56 12.41
C MET A 159 -18.30 -38.93 13.50
N ASN A 160 -18.49 -37.68 13.94
CA ASN A 160 -19.38 -37.39 15.06
C ASN A 160 -19.74 -35.90 15.14
N ALA A 161 -21.03 -35.65 15.36
CA ALA A 161 -21.66 -34.34 15.46
C ALA A 161 -21.66 -33.80 16.91
N LEU A 162 -21.37 -32.51 17.08
CA LEU A 162 -22.02 -31.68 18.11
C LEU A 162 -22.24 -30.25 17.56
N ALA A 163 -23.53 -30.00 17.32
CA ALA A 163 -24.29 -28.79 16.99
C ALA A 163 -23.61 -27.41 16.81
N HIS A 164 -23.81 -26.87 15.60
CA HIS A 164 -24.35 -25.54 15.27
C HIS A 164 -24.17 -24.36 16.26
N SER A 165 -23.29 -23.43 15.88
CA SER A 165 -23.60 -21.99 15.92
C SER A 165 -23.23 -21.39 14.56
N THR A 166 -24.07 -20.49 14.07
CA THR A 166 -24.20 -20.08 12.67
C THR A 166 -23.04 -19.22 12.17
N LEU A 167 -22.42 -19.64 11.07
CA LEU A 167 -21.77 -18.76 10.11
C LEU A 167 -22.20 -19.23 8.72
N ASP A 168 -23.12 -18.53 8.05
CA ASP A 168 -23.23 -18.73 6.61
C ASP A 168 -23.72 -17.54 5.78
N SER A 169 -22.90 -17.30 4.77
CA SER A 169 -23.06 -16.58 3.49
C SER A 169 -21.72 -16.65 2.73
N HIS A 170 -20.60 -16.92 3.43
CA HIS A 170 -19.23 -16.92 2.88
C HIS A 170 -18.37 -18.16 3.26
N ASN A 171 -18.94 -19.29 3.70
CA ASN A 171 -18.19 -20.53 4.05
C ASN A 171 -17.13 -20.40 5.18
N ILE A 172 -17.28 -19.44 6.10
CA ILE A 172 -16.43 -19.34 7.30
C ILE A 172 -17.04 -20.21 8.40
N ARG A 173 -16.25 -20.99 9.16
CA ARG A 173 -16.75 -21.80 10.28
C ARG A 173 -15.81 -21.74 11.47
N VAL A 174 -16.34 -21.80 12.69
CA VAL A 174 -15.50 -22.08 13.86
C VAL A 174 -15.12 -23.56 13.84
N ILE A 175 -13.84 -23.86 13.92
CA ILE A 175 -13.27 -25.20 13.98
C ILE A 175 -12.41 -25.33 15.24
N ALA A 176 -12.38 -26.52 15.83
CA ALA A 176 -11.52 -26.86 16.98
C ALA A 176 -11.44 -25.78 18.10
N PRO A 177 -12.57 -25.27 18.63
CA PRO A 177 -12.52 -24.30 19.72
C PRO A 177 -11.89 -24.94 20.97
N THR A 178 -10.99 -24.22 21.63
CA THR A 178 -10.40 -24.59 22.92
C THR A 178 -10.85 -23.59 23.99
N PRO A 179 -10.62 -23.84 25.29
CA PRO A 179 -10.92 -22.86 26.33
C PRO A 179 -10.31 -21.47 26.08
N HIS A 180 -9.12 -21.42 25.45
CA HIS A 180 -8.35 -20.19 25.26
C HIS A 180 -8.18 -19.80 23.80
N SER A 181 -8.79 -20.52 22.85
CA SER A 181 -8.61 -20.19 21.44
C SER A 181 -9.80 -20.55 20.57
N LEU A 182 -9.93 -19.81 19.48
CA LEU A 182 -10.93 -20.01 18.46
C LEU A 182 -10.25 -20.03 17.10
N LEU A 183 -10.38 -21.14 16.37
CA LEU A 183 -9.84 -21.28 15.02
C LEU A 183 -10.98 -21.15 14.01
N LEU A 184 -10.78 -20.33 12.99
CA LEU A 184 -11.74 -20.09 11.92
C LEU A 184 -11.29 -20.80 10.66
N SER A 185 -12.14 -21.64 10.09
CA SER A 185 -11.94 -22.18 8.76
C SER A 185 -12.05 -21.06 7.74
N CYS A 186 -11.13 -21.06 6.80
CA CYS A 186 -11.07 -20.06 5.77
C CYS A 186 -11.74 -20.55 4.47
N PRO A 187 -12.42 -19.67 3.73
CA PRO A 187 -12.90 -19.96 2.38
C PRO A 187 -11.77 -20.49 1.49
N SER A 188 -12.09 -21.28 0.46
CA SER A 188 -11.07 -21.87 -0.43
C SER A 188 -10.17 -20.85 -1.17
N HIS A 189 -10.64 -19.61 -1.31
CA HIS A 189 -9.86 -18.53 -1.91
C HIS A 189 -8.89 -17.85 -0.92
N TRP A 190 -9.05 -18.08 0.38
CA TRP A 190 -8.17 -17.59 1.46
C TRP A 190 -7.01 -18.57 1.66
N ASN A 191 -6.03 -18.50 0.77
CA ASN A 191 -4.80 -19.30 0.79
C ASN A 191 -3.56 -18.44 1.12
N GLU A 192 -2.39 -19.08 1.19
CA GLU A 192 -1.10 -18.46 1.59
C GLU A 192 -0.71 -17.23 0.76
N ARG A 193 -1.22 -17.10 -0.47
CA ARG A 193 -0.96 -15.94 -1.33
C ARG A 193 -1.88 -14.76 -1.03
N THR A 194 -3.04 -15.03 -0.45
CA THR A 194 -4.14 -14.07 -0.29
C THR A 194 -4.39 -13.65 1.15
N MET A 195 -3.94 -14.45 2.12
CA MET A 195 -4.18 -14.26 3.54
C MET A 195 -2.87 -14.27 4.31
N ARG A 196 -2.60 -13.15 4.99
CA ARG A 196 -1.44 -12.95 5.87
C ARG A 196 -1.86 -12.27 7.16
N ALA A 197 -0.98 -12.22 8.17
CA ALA A 197 -1.33 -11.66 9.47
C ALA A 197 -1.88 -10.21 9.36
N GLU A 198 -1.39 -9.44 8.39
CA GLU A 198 -1.79 -8.07 8.11
C GLU A 198 -3.16 -7.97 7.45
N CYS A 199 -3.63 -9.04 6.82
CA CYS A 199 -4.97 -9.13 6.21
C CYS A 199 -6.08 -9.11 7.25
N VAL A 200 -5.78 -9.39 8.52
CA VAL A 200 -6.80 -9.52 9.55
C VAL A 200 -6.53 -8.53 10.66
N SER A 201 -7.42 -7.55 10.81
CA SER A 201 -7.44 -6.67 11.97
C SER A 201 -8.56 -7.07 12.92
N HIS A 202 -8.41 -6.67 14.19
CA HIS A 202 -9.42 -6.89 15.22
C HIS A 202 -9.64 -5.61 16.01
N SER A 203 -10.86 -5.41 16.48
CA SER A 203 -11.22 -4.38 17.46
C SER A 203 -12.12 -4.98 18.54
N ILE A 204 -11.87 -4.59 19.78
CA ILE A 204 -12.57 -5.08 20.97
C ILE A 204 -13.25 -3.88 21.60
N GLY A 205 -14.58 -3.82 21.49
CA GLY A 205 -15.38 -2.84 22.23
C GLY A 205 -15.88 -3.43 23.55
N GLU A 206 -16.63 -2.64 24.31
CA GLU A 206 -17.20 -3.08 25.60
C GLU A 206 -18.11 -4.32 25.49
N THR A 207 -18.85 -4.45 24.38
CA THR A 207 -19.86 -5.50 24.19
C THR A 207 -19.70 -6.29 22.91
N SER A 208 -18.72 -5.97 22.06
CA SER A 208 -18.54 -6.65 20.78
C SER A 208 -17.07 -6.86 20.40
N LEU A 209 -16.75 -8.03 19.85
CA LEU A 209 -15.48 -8.28 19.15
C LEU A 209 -15.73 -8.23 17.65
N ARG A 210 -14.86 -7.54 16.93
CA ARG A 210 -14.89 -7.46 15.47
C ARG A 210 -13.56 -7.93 14.91
N LEU A 211 -13.64 -8.70 13.83
CA LEU A 211 -12.52 -9.00 12.93
C LEU A 211 -12.85 -8.43 11.56
N LEU A 212 -11.90 -7.70 10.98
CA LEU A 212 -11.99 -7.25 9.59
C LEU A 212 -10.94 -8.01 8.79
N VAL A 213 -11.41 -8.80 7.82
CA VAL A 213 -10.57 -9.62 6.95
C VAL A 213 -10.53 -9.01 5.56
N LYS A 214 -9.33 -8.65 5.11
CA LYS A 214 -9.01 -8.06 3.80
C LYS A 214 -8.07 -8.99 3.06
N THR A 215 -8.53 -9.63 1.99
CA THR A 215 -7.67 -10.49 1.17
C THR A 215 -6.87 -9.69 0.15
N MET A 216 -5.68 -10.19 -0.20
CA MET A 216 -4.81 -9.57 -1.21
C MET A 216 -5.35 -9.73 -2.64
N ASP A 217 -6.38 -10.54 -2.86
CA ASP A 217 -7.01 -10.76 -4.17
C ASP A 217 -8.02 -9.66 -4.55
N GLY A 218 -8.17 -8.62 -3.73
CA GLY A 218 -8.99 -7.44 -4.03
C GLY A 218 -10.50 -7.67 -3.90
N ARG A 219 -10.93 -8.77 -3.28
CA ARG A 219 -12.34 -8.97 -2.92
C ARG A 219 -12.78 -7.99 -1.83
N SER A 220 -14.08 -7.77 -1.77
CA SER A 220 -14.71 -7.00 -0.69
C SER A 220 -14.30 -7.55 0.70
N PRO A 221 -13.85 -6.70 1.63
CA PRO A 221 -13.52 -7.12 2.97
C PRO A 221 -14.70 -7.79 3.66
N LEU A 222 -14.42 -8.81 4.47
CA LEU A 222 -15.42 -9.45 5.32
C LEU A 222 -15.26 -8.96 6.76
N GLU A 223 -16.33 -8.46 7.33
CA GLU A 223 -16.42 -8.16 8.76
C GLU A 223 -17.09 -9.35 9.47
N LEU A 224 -16.39 -9.92 10.45
CA LEU A 224 -16.93 -10.88 11.40
C LEU A 224 -17.15 -10.15 12.73
N LYS A 225 -18.37 -10.18 13.27
CA LYS A 225 -18.71 -9.49 14.51
C LYS A 225 -19.43 -10.42 15.48
N TRP A 226 -18.83 -10.64 16.64
CA TRP A 226 -19.45 -11.26 17.82
C TRP A 226 -20.13 -10.19 18.66
N ASP A 227 -21.45 -10.31 18.81
CA ASP A 227 -22.29 -9.35 19.53
C ASP A 227 -23.58 -10.04 20.03
N PRO A 228 -23.82 -10.13 21.36
CA PRO A 228 -22.97 -9.62 22.44
C PRO A 228 -21.73 -10.49 22.71
N LEU A 229 -20.69 -9.94 23.33
CA LEU A 229 -19.56 -10.70 23.88
C LEU A 229 -19.99 -11.59 25.05
N PRO A 230 -19.31 -12.74 25.29
CA PRO A 230 -19.52 -13.53 26.49
C PRO A 230 -19.29 -12.69 27.76
N SER A 231 -20.08 -12.91 28.81
CA SER A 231 -19.93 -12.20 30.09
C SER A 231 -18.58 -12.42 30.77
N SER A 232 -17.92 -13.51 30.40
CA SER A 232 -16.59 -13.91 30.83
C SER A 232 -15.48 -13.11 30.15
N PHE A 233 -15.79 -12.45 29.04
CA PHE A 233 -14.86 -11.61 28.29
C PHE A 233 -15.00 -10.15 28.76
N THR A 234 -13.98 -9.60 29.43
CA THR A 234 -13.89 -8.16 29.67
C THR A 234 -12.66 -7.59 28.99
N SER A 235 -12.86 -6.54 28.18
CA SER A 235 -11.78 -5.88 27.43
C SER A 235 -10.65 -5.34 28.32
N SER A 236 -10.92 -5.09 29.61
CA SER A 236 -9.95 -4.65 30.62
C SER A 236 -9.12 -5.77 31.25
N SER A 237 -9.54 -7.04 31.17
CA SER A 237 -8.86 -8.17 31.82
C SER A 237 -8.40 -9.26 30.86
N SER A 238 -8.81 -9.20 29.59
CA SER A 238 -8.53 -10.21 28.57
C SER A 238 -7.79 -9.58 27.39
N SER A 239 -6.64 -10.14 27.02
CA SER A 239 -5.95 -9.78 25.78
C SER A 239 -6.25 -10.80 24.68
N LEU A 240 -6.41 -10.31 23.45
CA LEU A 240 -6.57 -11.13 22.25
C LEU A 240 -5.31 -11.03 21.40
N SER A 241 -4.73 -12.17 21.05
CA SER A 241 -3.73 -12.26 19.99
C SER A 241 -4.34 -12.93 18.76
N LEU A 242 -3.86 -12.52 17.60
CA LEU A 242 -4.32 -13.00 16.31
C LEU A 242 -3.15 -13.55 15.53
N SER A 243 -3.33 -14.74 14.96
CA SER A 243 -2.36 -15.34 14.05
C SER A 243 -3.07 -16.00 12.87
N ILE A 244 -2.33 -16.19 11.78
CA ILE A 244 -2.75 -17.04 10.67
C ILE A 244 -1.87 -18.27 10.70
N ASP A 245 -2.48 -19.46 10.70
CA ASP A 245 -1.72 -20.70 10.68
C ASP A 245 -1.21 -21.05 9.28
N VAL A 246 -0.42 -22.12 9.20
CA VAL A 246 0.17 -22.59 7.94
C VAL A 246 -0.86 -23.03 6.90
N GLU A 247 -2.11 -23.27 7.29
CA GLU A 247 -3.20 -23.60 6.38
C GLU A 247 -4.08 -22.38 6.05
N SER A 248 -3.55 -21.17 6.31
CA SER A 248 -4.25 -19.90 6.09
C SER A 248 -5.51 -19.73 6.94
N ARG A 249 -5.60 -20.41 8.09
CA ARG A 249 -6.73 -20.30 9.03
C ARG A 249 -6.50 -19.19 10.04
N ILE A 250 -7.55 -18.46 10.40
CA ILE A 250 -7.45 -17.37 11.38
C ILE A 250 -7.59 -17.97 12.78
N ARG A 251 -6.56 -17.80 13.60
CA ARG A 251 -6.54 -18.22 15.00
C ARG A 251 -6.61 -17.01 15.92
N LEU A 252 -7.56 -17.05 16.84
CA LEU A 252 -7.73 -16.11 17.93
C LEU A 252 -7.30 -16.81 19.21
N ASP A 253 -6.29 -16.29 19.91
CA ASP A 253 -5.91 -16.78 21.23
C ASP A 253 -6.26 -15.71 22.28
N PHE A 254 -6.88 -16.14 23.36
CA PHE A 254 -7.39 -15.32 24.45
C PHE A 254 -6.58 -15.62 25.71
N SER A 255 -6.08 -14.58 26.38
CA SER A 255 -5.41 -14.71 27.67
C SER A 255 -6.00 -13.76 28.70
N SER A 256 -6.29 -14.28 29.90
CA SER A 256 -6.75 -13.49 31.04
C SER A 256 -5.56 -13.03 31.89
N HIS A 257 -5.61 -11.80 32.41
CA HIS A 257 -4.60 -11.25 33.33
C HIS A 257 -4.73 -11.74 34.79
N THR A 258 -5.64 -12.67 35.08
CA THR A 258 -5.85 -13.22 36.41
C THR A 258 -5.06 -14.51 36.59
N ASP A 259 -3.98 -14.48 37.36
CA ASP A 259 -3.13 -15.61 37.75
C ASP A 259 -3.82 -16.66 38.66
N ALA A 260 -5.15 -16.64 38.76
CA ALA A 260 -5.90 -17.59 39.58
C ALA A 260 -6.21 -18.85 38.76
N GLU A 261 -5.40 -19.89 38.96
CA GLU A 261 -5.55 -21.24 38.35
C GLU A 261 -6.93 -21.92 38.57
N SER A 262 -7.84 -21.32 39.34
CA SER A 262 -9.14 -21.91 39.67
C SER A 262 -10.35 -21.39 38.87
N ASP A 263 -10.22 -20.28 38.14
CA ASP A 263 -11.29 -19.76 37.28
C ASP A 263 -10.88 -19.92 35.82
N THR A 264 -10.98 -21.15 35.29
CA THR A 264 -10.68 -21.41 33.88
C THR A 264 -11.76 -20.78 33.01
N VAL A 265 -11.53 -19.52 32.64
CA VAL A 265 -12.45 -18.79 31.76
C VAL A 265 -12.43 -19.45 30.38
N HIS A 266 -13.50 -20.15 30.02
CA HIS A 266 -13.63 -20.90 28.77
C HIS A 266 -14.00 -19.99 27.58
N ILE A 267 -13.32 -18.86 27.46
CA ILE A 267 -13.62 -17.79 26.50
C ILE A 267 -13.76 -18.32 25.07
N GLY A 268 -12.81 -19.14 24.60
CA GLY A 268 -12.84 -19.65 23.23
C GLY A 268 -14.03 -20.57 22.96
N MET A 269 -14.45 -21.37 23.95
CA MET A 269 -15.64 -22.22 23.83
C MET A 269 -16.93 -21.41 23.92
N GLU A 270 -17.02 -20.43 24.82
CA GLU A 270 -18.18 -19.54 24.92
C GLU A 270 -18.35 -18.70 23.64
N MET A 271 -17.26 -18.11 23.14
CA MET A 271 -17.21 -17.39 21.87
C MET A 271 -17.67 -18.24 20.68
N ALA A 272 -17.37 -19.54 20.68
CA ALA A 272 -17.84 -20.46 19.65
C ALA A 272 -19.36 -20.68 19.69
N THR A 273 -20.01 -20.47 20.84
CA THR A 273 -21.47 -20.57 20.98
C THR A 273 -22.19 -19.22 20.80
N THR A 274 -21.46 -18.12 20.87
CA THR A 274 -21.95 -16.76 20.67
C THR A 274 -22.25 -16.48 19.19
N ARG A 275 -23.29 -15.68 18.94
CA ARG A 275 -23.65 -15.28 17.58
C ARG A 275 -22.54 -14.45 16.94
N CYS A 276 -21.99 -14.96 15.84
CA CYS A 276 -21.14 -14.20 14.94
C CYS A 276 -21.92 -13.77 13.69
N THR A 277 -21.83 -12.50 13.33
CA THR A 277 -22.42 -11.96 12.09
C THR A 277 -21.32 -11.74 11.07
N VAL A 278 -21.56 -12.16 9.81
CA VAL A 278 -20.66 -11.93 8.69
C VAL A 278 -21.29 -10.91 7.77
N LYS A 279 -20.55 -9.85 7.47
CA LYS A 279 -20.99 -8.79 6.56
C LYS A 279 -19.91 -8.47 5.54
N GLU A 280 -20.29 -8.53 4.27
CA GLU A 280 -19.45 -7.97 3.21
C GLU A 280 -19.42 -6.44 3.35
N ARG A 281 -18.23 -5.89 3.46
CA ARG A 281 -17.97 -4.45 3.51
C ARG A 281 -17.56 -3.99 2.10
N PRO A 282 -17.91 -2.77 1.69
CA PRO A 282 -17.39 -2.22 0.45
C PRO A 282 -15.87 -2.31 0.43
N ALA A 283 -15.28 -2.64 -0.73
CA ALA A 283 -13.83 -2.70 -0.93
C ALA A 283 -13.09 -1.42 -0.49
N PHE A 284 -13.82 -0.31 -0.43
CA PHE A 284 -13.32 0.98 0.01
C PHE A 284 -14.33 1.65 0.94
N SER A 285 -13.97 1.77 2.21
CA SER A 285 -14.78 2.45 3.23
C SER A 285 -14.05 3.66 3.80
N PHE A 286 -14.84 4.61 4.32
CA PHE A 286 -14.35 5.77 5.05
C PHE A 286 -14.83 5.65 6.49
N HIS A 287 -13.89 5.84 7.41
CA HIS A 287 -14.09 5.81 8.85
C HIS A 287 -14.06 7.24 9.36
N GLU A 288 -15.00 7.61 10.23
CA GLU A 288 -14.96 8.91 10.87
C GLU A 288 -13.78 8.95 11.84
N ALA A 289 -13.02 10.04 11.81
CA ALA A 289 -11.91 10.27 12.71
C ALA A 289 -11.95 11.69 13.24
N ARG A 290 -11.68 11.83 14.54
CA ARG A 290 -11.65 13.09 15.24
C ARG A 290 -10.24 13.65 15.26
N VAL A 291 -10.10 14.95 14.99
CA VAL A 291 -8.83 15.66 15.14
C VAL A 291 -8.51 15.81 16.63
N LEU A 292 -7.48 15.09 17.08
CA LEU A 292 -6.99 15.19 18.45
C LEU A 292 -6.07 16.41 18.65
N ARG A 293 -5.18 16.62 17.69
CA ARG A 293 -4.25 17.75 17.67
C ARG A 293 -3.93 18.15 16.24
N ILE A 294 -3.68 19.44 16.07
CA ILE A 294 -3.17 19.99 14.82
C ILE A 294 -2.13 21.06 15.14
N ARG A 295 -0.93 20.92 14.58
CA ARG A 295 0.15 21.87 14.75
C ARG A 295 0.56 22.41 13.40
N ARG A 296 0.62 23.73 13.29
CA ARG A 296 1.03 24.42 12.05
C ARG A 296 2.46 24.91 12.20
N HIS A 297 3.16 25.06 11.09
CA HIS A 297 4.40 25.81 11.06
C HIS A 297 4.13 27.24 11.54
N SER A 298 4.61 27.59 12.73
CA SER A 298 4.50 28.95 13.25
C SER A 298 5.43 29.86 12.44
N SER A 299 4.87 30.91 11.82
CA SER A 299 5.70 32.09 11.55
C SER A 299 6.17 32.59 12.91
N LEU A 300 7.46 32.44 13.22
CA LEU A 300 8.08 33.02 14.42
C LEU A 300 7.54 34.47 14.57
N PRO A 301 6.92 34.84 15.70
CA PRO A 301 6.57 36.23 15.92
C PRO A 301 7.88 37.03 15.88
N SER A 302 7.89 38.09 15.06
CA SER A 302 8.99 39.04 15.03
C SER A 302 9.28 39.50 16.46
N SER A 303 10.52 39.32 16.90
CA SER A 303 10.97 39.74 18.22
C SER A 303 10.80 41.24 18.40
N SER A 304 9.74 41.65 19.09
CA SER A 304 9.65 42.95 19.73
C SER A 304 9.25 42.77 21.18
N SER A 305 10.29 42.78 22.04
CA SER A 305 10.32 43.25 23.43
C SER A 305 9.01 43.24 24.25
N SER A 306 8.96 42.48 25.33
CA SER A 306 9.35 42.95 26.67
C SER A 306 8.83 41.99 27.74
N SER A 307 9.68 41.77 28.74
CA SER A 307 9.46 40.87 29.87
C SER A 307 8.26 41.30 30.71
N SER A 308 7.26 40.43 30.85
CA SER A 308 6.46 40.37 32.08
C SER A 308 5.93 38.95 32.29
N SER A 309 6.09 38.46 33.51
CA SER A 309 5.70 37.13 33.97
C SER A 309 4.19 36.94 33.82
N ILE A 310 3.76 36.02 32.95
CA ILE A 310 2.35 35.66 32.79
C ILE A 310 2.10 34.32 33.49
N LYS A 311 1.06 34.31 34.33
CA LYS A 311 0.59 33.17 35.12
C LYS A 311 0.10 32.04 34.21
N MET A 312 0.37 30.80 34.63
CA MET A 312 -0.22 29.58 34.07
C MET A 312 -1.75 29.66 34.15
N GLU A 313 -2.41 29.83 33.00
CA GLU A 313 -3.79 29.41 32.80
C GLU A 313 -3.79 28.01 32.20
N THR A 314 -4.72 27.18 32.68
CA THR A 314 -4.97 25.82 32.20
C THR A 314 -5.43 25.87 30.74
N GLY A 315 -4.53 25.55 29.81
CA GLY A 315 -4.85 25.51 28.38
C GLY A 315 -3.65 25.52 27.41
N ASP A 316 -2.45 25.83 27.88
CA ASP A 316 -1.28 25.92 26.99
C ASP A 316 -0.82 24.55 26.50
N GLU A 317 -0.70 24.41 25.17
CA GLU A 317 -0.05 23.24 24.56
C GLU A 317 1.40 23.14 25.06
N PRO A 318 1.92 21.93 25.35
CA PRO A 318 3.28 21.74 25.85
C PRO A 318 4.29 22.43 24.94
N GLU A 319 5.21 23.18 25.57
CA GLU A 319 6.25 23.95 24.88
C GLU A 319 7.10 23.02 24.02
N VAL A 320 7.27 23.41 22.75
CA VAL A 320 7.94 22.61 21.73
C VAL A 320 9.45 22.65 21.96
N THR A 321 10.08 21.48 22.09
CA THR A 321 11.53 21.35 21.99
C THR A 321 11.98 21.66 20.55
N SER A 322 13.15 22.29 20.39
CA SER A 322 13.74 22.61 19.07
C SER A 322 13.86 21.40 18.13
N SER A 323 13.79 20.19 18.67
CA SER A 323 13.88 18.91 17.99
C SER A 323 12.61 18.54 17.17
N MET A 324 11.46 19.17 17.43
CA MET A 324 10.20 18.97 16.67
C MET A 324 9.84 20.16 15.77
N SER A 325 10.83 20.89 15.22
CA SER A 325 10.56 21.95 14.24
C SER A 325 9.95 21.36 12.95
N LEU A 326 8.84 21.94 12.49
CA LEU A 326 8.21 21.53 11.24
C LEU A 326 8.89 22.23 10.06
N PRO A 327 8.95 21.61 8.87
CA PRO A 327 9.33 22.32 7.65
C PRO A 327 8.36 23.46 7.36
N ARG A 328 8.83 24.45 6.60
CA ARG A 328 7.99 25.55 6.12
C ARG A 328 6.76 25.03 5.39
N ASP A 329 5.63 25.68 5.64
CA ASP A 329 4.33 25.38 5.06
C ASP A 329 3.85 23.94 5.37
N CYS A 330 4.41 23.26 6.37
CA CYS A 330 3.92 21.97 6.82
C CYS A 330 3.06 22.11 8.09
N LEU A 331 2.10 21.20 8.22
CA LEU A 331 1.35 20.97 9.44
C LEU A 331 1.48 19.50 9.87
N LEU A 332 1.28 19.27 11.15
CA LEU A 332 1.14 17.96 11.76
C LEU A 332 -0.32 17.78 12.17
N LEU A 333 -0.94 16.71 11.70
CA LEU A 333 -2.32 16.36 11.99
C LEU A 333 -2.36 15.02 12.72
N VAL A 334 -3.01 15.00 13.89
CA VAL A 334 -3.24 13.79 14.68
C VAL A 334 -4.73 13.52 14.69
N VAL A 335 -5.12 12.34 14.25
CA VAL A 335 -6.52 11.91 14.23
C VAL A 335 -6.70 10.60 14.98
N GLU A 336 -7.84 10.48 15.64
CA GLU A 336 -8.29 9.25 16.29
C GLU A 336 -9.58 8.77 15.65
N THR A 337 -9.60 7.54 15.15
CA THR A 337 -10.83 6.89 14.69
C THR A 337 -11.70 6.49 15.88
N ASP A 338 -13.00 6.29 15.62
CA ASP A 338 -13.89 5.74 16.64
C ASP A 338 -13.42 4.36 17.16
N GLU A 339 -13.90 3.95 18.33
CA GLU A 339 -13.54 2.67 18.97
C GLU A 339 -13.88 1.45 18.12
N THR A 340 -14.76 1.62 17.13
CA THR A 340 -15.25 0.55 16.27
C THR A 340 -14.45 0.42 14.97
N ALA A 341 -13.65 1.42 14.62
CA ALA A 341 -12.84 1.48 13.41
C ALA A 341 -11.35 1.34 13.74
N SER A 342 -10.71 0.31 13.18
CA SER A 342 -9.25 0.09 13.25
C SER A 342 -8.65 0.23 11.86
N VAL A 343 -7.81 1.25 11.68
CA VAL A 343 -7.12 1.57 10.41
C VAL A 343 -5.62 1.37 10.62
N ARG A 344 -5.16 0.12 10.50
CA ARG A 344 -3.72 -0.18 10.42
C ARG A 344 -3.25 0.03 8.99
N VAL A 345 -2.32 0.96 8.80
CA VAL A 345 -1.76 1.28 7.47
C VAL A 345 -0.41 0.57 7.34
N PRO A 346 -0.31 -0.47 6.48
CA PRO A 346 0.96 -1.14 6.27
C PRO A 346 1.99 -0.17 5.68
N ILE A 347 3.28 -0.42 5.93
CA ILE A 347 4.34 0.34 5.27
C ILE A 347 4.16 0.16 3.75
N GLY A 348 4.34 1.23 2.98
CA GLY A 348 3.99 1.17 1.56
C GLY A 348 2.63 1.74 1.20
N HIS A 349 1.74 1.86 2.18
CA HIS A 349 0.36 2.25 1.95
C HIS A 349 0.09 3.67 2.45
N HIS A 350 -1.01 4.21 1.95
CA HIS A 350 -1.54 5.53 2.19
C HIS A 350 -3.01 5.42 2.60
N VAL A 351 -3.59 6.49 3.12
CA VAL A 351 -5.05 6.58 3.32
C VAL A 351 -5.54 7.89 2.72
N GLU A 352 -6.74 7.90 2.19
CA GLU A 352 -7.39 9.15 1.79
C GLU A 352 -7.93 9.87 3.03
N ILE A 353 -7.51 11.12 3.21
CA ILE A 353 -8.14 12.04 4.15
C ILE A 353 -9.19 12.83 3.38
N ARG A 354 -10.44 12.63 3.78
CA ARG A 354 -11.60 13.34 3.23
C ARG A 354 -12.08 14.41 4.19
N VAL A 355 -12.17 15.63 3.68
CA VAL A 355 -12.62 16.82 4.41
C VAL A 355 -13.73 17.54 3.66
N ARG A 356 -14.51 18.33 4.40
CA ARG A 356 -15.58 19.16 3.84
C ARG A 356 -15.00 20.49 3.35
N LYS A 357 -15.38 20.92 2.15
CA LYS A 357 -15.07 22.24 1.58
C LYS A 357 -16.36 22.86 1.03
N GLY A 358 -16.93 23.81 1.78
CA GLY A 358 -18.26 24.33 1.48
C GLY A 358 -19.31 23.23 1.51
N GLY A 359 -20.07 23.07 0.43
CA GLY A 359 -21.08 22.00 0.29
C GLY A 359 -20.53 20.66 -0.26
N SER A 360 -19.24 20.57 -0.59
CA SER A 360 -18.64 19.36 -1.21
C SER A 360 -17.68 18.65 -0.28
N GLN A 361 -17.47 17.35 -0.52
CA GLN A 361 -16.40 16.57 0.12
C GLN A 361 -15.24 16.39 -0.86
N VAL A 362 -14.02 16.56 -0.37
CA VAL A 362 -12.79 16.41 -1.17
C VAL A 362 -11.84 15.48 -0.42
N ALA A 363 -11.16 14.60 -1.15
CA ALA A 363 -10.26 13.59 -0.58
C ALA A 363 -8.93 13.57 -1.33
N ARG A 364 -7.84 13.31 -0.60
CA ARG A 364 -6.49 13.07 -1.15
C ARG A 364 -5.76 12.04 -0.31
N PRO A 365 -4.86 11.24 -0.89
CA PRO A 365 -4.06 10.28 -0.17
C PRO A 365 -2.96 10.98 0.64
N TYR A 366 -2.69 10.43 1.82
CA TYR A 366 -1.62 10.84 2.72
C TYR A 366 -1.03 9.60 3.37
N THR A 367 0.30 9.57 3.52
CA THR A 367 0.99 8.50 4.26
C THR A 367 1.05 8.88 5.73
N PRO A 368 0.52 8.06 6.65
CA PRO A 368 0.79 8.24 8.07
C PRO A 368 2.29 8.11 8.35
N ILE A 369 2.77 8.85 9.34
CA ILE A 369 4.16 8.76 9.80
C ILE A 369 4.24 7.91 11.07
N PRO A 370 5.35 7.17 11.29
CA PRO A 370 5.56 6.44 12.54
C PRO A 370 5.60 7.37 13.77
N LEU A 371 5.16 6.87 14.92
CA LEU A 371 5.21 7.57 16.21
C LEU A 371 6.60 7.48 16.84
N THR A 372 7.34 8.57 16.78
CA THR A 372 8.61 8.76 17.51
C THR A 372 8.35 9.04 19.00
N PRO A 373 9.33 8.84 19.90
CA PRO A 373 9.19 9.17 21.32
C PRO A 373 8.72 10.62 21.55
N ALA A 374 9.29 11.57 20.82
CA ALA A 374 8.91 12.98 20.91
C ALA A 374 7.45 13.23 20.45
N LEU A 375 6.98 12.52 19.42
CA LEU A 375 5.57 12.60 19.01
C LEU A 375 4.64 12.03 20.08
N ARG A 376 5.01 10.93 20.74
CA ARG A 376 4.20 10.35 21.84
C ARG A 376 4.08 11.31 23.02
N GLU A 377 5.21 11.90 23.42
CA GLU A 377 5.24 12.90 24.49
C GLU A 377 4.39 14.12 24.13
N TRP A 378 4.52 14.65 22.91
CA TRP A 378 3.74 15.80 22.47
C TRP A 378 2.24 15.52 22.39
N ILE A 379 1.82 14.35 21.89
CA ILE A 379 0.41 13.97 21.81
C ILE A 379 -0.18 13.79 23.22
N GLY A 380 0.53 13.06 24.08
CA GLY A 380 0.12 12.70 25.44
C GLY A 380 -0.99 11.65 25.49
N GLY A 381 -1.47 11.33 26.69
CA GLY A 381 -2.56 10.36 26.91
C GLY A 381 -2.19 8.92 26.53
N GLU A 382 -3.21 8.07 26.32
CA GLU A 382 -3.11 6.63 26.01
C GLU A 382 -2.64 6.35 24.56
N THR A 383 -1.59 7.03 24.11
CA THR A 383 -1.08 6.99 22.73
C THR A 383 -0.68 5.57 22.29
N GLU A 384 0.01 4.81 23.14
CA GLU A 384 0.46 3.44 22.82
C GLU A 384 -0.69 2.46 22.61
N GLU A 385 -1.74 2.56 23.43
CA GLU A 385 -2.93 1.71 23.29
C GLU A 385 -3.68 2.04 22.00
N LYS A 386 -3.89 3.33 21.73
CA LYS A 386 -4.60 3.80 20.53
C LYS A 386 -3.84 3.46 19.25
N GLU A 387 -2.51 3.57 19.25
CA GLU A 387 -1.68 3.13 18.13
C GLU A 387 -1.76 1.62 17.92
N ARG A 388 -1.59 0.82 18.99
CA ARG A 388 -1.69 -0.65 18.91
C ARG A 388 -3.07 -1.12 18.41
N ALA A 389 -4.13 -0.42 18.81
CA ALA A 389 -5.49 -0.64 18.34
C ALA A 389 -5.71 -0.19 16.87
N GLY A 390 -4.75 0.49 16.24
CA GLY A 390 -4.89 1.05 14.90
C GLY A 390 -5.87 2.23 14.84
N ARG A 391 -6.07 2.93 15.96
CA ARG A 391 -7.01 4.05 16.07
C ARG A 391 -6.34 5.41 15.94
N LEU A 392 -5.05 5.50 16.22
CA LEU A 392 -4.30 6.76 16.15
C LEU A 392 -3.48 6.85 14.87
N LEU A 393 -3.68 7.91 14.09
CA LEU A 393 -2.91 8.19 12.88
C LEU A 393 -2.32 9.60 12.94
N VAL A 394 -1.06 9.72 12.53
CA VAL A 394 -0.31 10.97 12.53
C VAL A 394 0.14 11.27 11.11
N PHE A 395 -0.03 12.51 10.65
CA PHE A 395 0.31 12.93 9.29
C PHE A 395 1.12 14.22 9.29
N MET A 396 2.21 14.24 8.52
CA MET A 396 2.87 15.49 8.13
C MET A 396 2.38 15.91 6.74
N ILE A 397 1.77 17.08 6.64
CA ILE A 397 1.10 17.56 5.43
C ILE A 397 1.66 18.92 5.03
N LYS A 398 2.18 19.03 3.80
CA LYS A 398 2.53 20.33 3.22
C LYS A 398 1.27 21.02 2.71
N VAL A 399 1.11 22.26 3.12
CA VAL A 399 0.02 23.15 2.75
C VAL A 399 0.37 23.85 1.45
N TYR A 400 -0.43 23.60 0.42
CA TYR A 400 -0.42 24.38 -0.81
C TYR A 400 -1.56 25.39 -0.74
N SER A 401 -1.24 26.69 -0.68
CA SER A 401 -2.23 27.79 -0.59
C SER A 401 -3.25 27.76 -1.72
N ASP A 402 -2.80 27.44 -2.93
CA ASP A 402 -3.63 27.31 -4.14
C ASP A 402 -4.29 25.92 -4.26
N GLY A 403 -4.04 25.04 -3.29
CA GLY A 403 -4.55 23.68 -3.24
C GLY A 403 -6.04 23.60 -2.92
N ILE A 404 -6.66 22.47 -3.24
CA ILE A 404 -8.08 22.25 -2.94
C ILE A 404 -8.26 21.71 -1.52
N VAL A 405 -7.52 20.66 -1.16
CA VAL A 405 -7.70 19.88 0.07
C VAL A 405 -6.85 20.39 1.22
N THR A 406 -5.57 20.70 0.98
CA THR A 406 -4.65 21.10 2.05
C THR A 406 -5.06 22.38 2.78
N PRO A 407 -5.64 23.43 2.14
CA PRO A 407 -6.15 24.58 2.88
C PRO A 407 -7.42 24.28 3.70
N ALA A 408 -8.16 23.23 3.35
CA ALA A 408 -9.29 22.78 4.16
C ALA A 408 -8.80 22.03 5.40
N ILE A 409 -7.77 21.18 5.25
CA ILE A 409 -7.09 20.51 6.38
C ILE A 409 -6.43 21.55 7.30
N GLU A 410 -5.77 22.55 6.74
CA GLU A 410 -5.14 23.62 7.51
C GLU A 410 -6.13 24.40 8.40
N LYS A 411 -7.42 24.44 8.06
CA LYS A 411 -8.45 25.14 8.83
C LYS A 411 -9.09 24.29 9.93
N LEU A 412 -8.75 23.00 10.02
CA LEU A 412 -9.28 22.12 11.05
C LEU A 412 -8.81 22.56 12.44
N ASN A 413 -9.67 22.35 13.43
CA ASN A 413 -9.38 22.55 14.84
C ASN A 413 -9.49 21.21 15.59
N LYS A 414 -9.05 21.21 16.84
CA LYS A 414 -9.31 20.09 17.74
C LYS A 414 -10.81 19.78 17.80
N GLU A 415 -11.16 18.50 17.87
CA GLU A 415 -12.51 17.94 17.82
C GLU A 415 -13.21 18.00 16.46
N ASP A 416 -12.64 18.65 15.43
CA ASP A 416 -13.22 18.57 14.08
C ASP A 416 -13.19 17.14 13.55
N LEU A 417 -14.15 16.83 12.68
CA LEU A 417 -14.30 15.51 12.08
C LEU A 417 -13.75 15.48 10.65
N VAL A 418 -12.92 14.48 10.39
CA VAL A 418 -12.46 14.08 9.06
C VAL A 418 -12.90 12.65 8.79
N HIS A 419 -12.78 12.19 7.55
CA HIS A 419 -12.93 10.76 7.26
C HIS A 419 -11.64 10.19 6.69
N ILE A 420 -11.26 9.02 7.17
CA ILE A 420 -10.06 8.29 6.77
C ILE A 420 -10.46 7.04 6.02
N SER A 421 -9.92 6.84 4.82
CA SER A 421 -10.21 5.62 4.07
C SER A 421 -9.52 4.39 4.66
N ASP A 422 -9.91 3.22 4.17
CA ASP A 422 -9.05 2.05 4.24
C ASP A 422 -7.68 2.29 3.58
N PRO A 423 -6.61 1.56 3.99
CA PRO A 423 -5.29 1.66 3.38
C PRO A 423 -5.32 1.37 1.88
N ILE A 424 -4.57 2.16 1.11
CA ILE A 424 -4.40 2.07 -0.34
C ILE A 424 -2.91 1.96 -0.61
N GLY A 425 -2.50 0.96 -1.38
CA GLY A 425 -1.10 0.78 -1.76
C GLY A 425 -0.91 -0.57 -2.44
N SER A 426 0.21 -0.70 -3.13
CA SER A 426 0.60 -1.93 -3.85
C SER A 426 1.91 -2.52 -3.34
N LEU A 427 2.59 -1.84 -2.40
CA LEU A 427 3.83 -2.35 -1.83
C LEU A 427 3.52 -3.44 -0.82
N ASP A 428 4.01 -4.63 -1.13
CA ASP A 428 3.98 -5.76 -0.23
C ASP A 428 5.42 -6.19 0.09
N PHE A 429 5.88 -5.90 1.32
CA PHE A 429 7.23 -6.25 1.78
C PHE A 429 7.51 -7.76 1.75
N ALA A 430 6.47 -8.59 1.87
CA ALA A 430 6.60 -10.03 1.81
C ALA A 430 6.61 -10.58 0.37
N CYS A 431 6.47 -9.70 -0.65
CA CYS A 431 6.73 -10.00 -2.05
C CYS A 431 8.05 -9.43 -2.57
N LEU A 432 8.80 -8.69 -1.74
CA LEU A 432 10.18 -8.31 -2.10
C LEU A 432 11.01 -9.60 -2.18
N PRO A 433 11.95 -9.74 -3.13
CA PRO A 433 12.74 -10.96 -3.31
C PRO A 433 13.60 -11.37 -2.10
N TYR A 434 13.57 -10.60 -1.00
CA TYR A 434 14.40 -10.72 0.19
C TYR A 434 13.60 -10.66 1.51
N SER A 435 12.31 -10.99 1.49
CA SER A 435 11.38 -10.87 2.63
C SER A 435 11.91 -11.43 3.95
N PHE A 436 11.54 -10.76 5.04
CA PHE A 436 11.89 -11.10 6.40
C PHE A 436 11.25 -12.43 6.83
N PRO A 437 11.95 -13.32 7.56
CA PRO A 437 11.26 -14.33 8.33
C PRO A 437 10.46 -13.64 9.46
N PRO A 438 9.27 -14.15 9.81
CA PRO A 438 8.43 -13.56 10.85
C PRO A 438 9.16 -13.51 12.21
N PRO A 439 8.97 -12.44 13.01
CA PRO A 439 9.55 -12.34 14.34
C PRO A 439 8.76 -13.20 15.34
N SER A 440 8.88 -14.53 15.25
CA SER A 440 8.53 -15.48 16.33
C SER A 440 8.67 -16.93 15.87
N THR A 441 9.91 -17.42 15.72
CA THR A 441 10.21 -18.85 15.92
C THR A 441 11.72 -19.02 16.12
N VAL A 442 12.19 -18.67 17.33
CA VAL A 442 13.39 -19.33 17.85
C VAL A 442 12.91 -20.66 18.43
N SER A 443 12.96 -21.71 17.63
CA SER A 443 13.08 -23.06 18.16
C SER A 443 14.04 -23.87 17.28
N HIS A 444 14.74 -24.77 17.95
CA HIS A 444 16.05 -25.30 17.56
C HIS A 444 16.08 -26.12 16.26
N SER A 445 17.19 -25.95 15.54
CA SER A 445 17.82 -26.85 14.58
C SER A 445 16.94 -27.46 13.47
N VAL A 446 16.97 -26.84 12.29
CA VAL A 446 16.79 -27.57 11.03
C VAL A 446 17.80 -27.01 10.02
N HIS A 447 18.48 -27.92 9.32
CA HIS A 447 19.52 -27.66 8.33
C HIS A 447 19.23 -26.47 7.41
N HIS A 448 20.05 -25.43 7.51
CA HIS A 448 20.10 -24.35 6.53
C HIS A 448 20.55 -24.92 5.17
N SER A 449 19.66 -24.89 4.19
CA SER A 449 20.08 -24.85 2.78
C SER A 449 20.55 -23.42 2.48
N PRO A 450 21.69 -23.23 1.78
CA PRO A 450 22.27 -21.92 1.52
C PRO A 450 21.51 -21.25 0.38
N ILE A 451 20.38 -20.61 0.69
CA ILE A 451 19.65 -19.78 -0.27
C ILE A 451 19.72 -18.34 0.22
N ASN A 452 20.65 -17.59 -0.40
CA ASN A 452 20.71 -16.14 -0.54
C ASN A 452 20.80 -15.27 0.73
N GLU A 453 22.01 -15.15 1.29
CA GLU A 453 22.45 -13.91 1.96
C GLU A 453 22.56 -12.77 0.93
N VAL A 454 21.44 -12.15 0.54
CA VAL A 454 21.53 -10.87 -0.19
C VAL A 454 21.54 -9.75 0.83
N ALA A 455 22.59 -8.93 0.74
CA ALA A 455 22.76 -7.74 1.58
C ALA A 455 21.53 -6.83 1.49
N ARG A 456 20.93 -6.50 2.65
CA ARG A 456 19.64 -5.78 2.74
C ARG A 456 19.86 -4.27 2.76
N ASN A 457 20.44 -3.74 1.69
CA ASN A 457 20.74 -2.34 1.53
C ASN A 457 19.58 -1.60 0.86
N VAL A 458 19.16 -0.48 1.45
CA VAL A 458 18.03 0.33 0.98
C VAL A 458 18.48 1.76 0.70
N ILE A 459 17.99 2.32 -0.41
CA ILE A 459 18.15 3.73 -0.76
C ILE A 459 16.77 4.35 -0.91
N CYS A 460 16.49 5.38 -0.12
CA CYS A 460 15.27 6.18 -0.19
C CYS A 460 15.57 7.49 -0.92
N LEU A 461 14.92 7.73 -2.05
CA LEU A 461 14.96 8.98 -2.82
C LEU A 461 13.66 9.75 -2.58
N ALA A 462 13.72 10.80 -1.77
CA ALA A 462 12.55 11.58 -1.38
C ALA A 462 12.66 13.03 -1.82
N ALA A 463 11.63 13.58 -2.44
CA ALA A 463 11.54 15.01 -2.72
C ALA A 463 10.34 15.66 -1.99
N GLY A 464 10.61 16.69 -1.20
CA GLY A 464 9.59 17.40 -0.42
C GLY A 464 8.81 16.46 0.50
N THR A 465 7.46 16.45 0.38
CA THR A 465 6.59 15.57 1.17
C THR A 465 6.74 14.09 0.83
N GLY A 466 7.44 13.72 -0.24
CA GLY A 466 7.76 12.33 -0.55
C GLY A 466 8.60 11.63 0.53
N ILE A 467 9.06 12.35 1.55
CA ILE A 467 9.71 11.78 2.73
C ILE A 467 8.74 11.01 3.66
N THR A 468 7.45 11.32 3.66
CA THR A 468 6.49 10.66 4.57
C THR A 468 6.41 9.14 4.39
N PRO A 469 6.30 8.56 3.17
CA PRO A 469 6.39 7.12 3.01
C PRO A 469 7.75 6.54 3.40
N MET A 470 8.83 7.32 3.31
CA MET A 470 10.16 6.86 3.70
C MET A 470 10.27 6.67 5.20
N GLY A 471 9.53 7.43 6.02
CA GLY A 471 9.54 7.28 7.48
C GLY A 471 9.20 5.85 7.91
N GLY A 472 8.16 5.25 7.32
CA GLY A 472 7.80 3.85 7.57
C GLY A 472 8.88 2.87 7.12
N VAL A 473 9.43 3.06 5.91
CA VAL A 473 10.53 2.23 5.39
C VAL A 473 11.75 2.28 6.32
N ILE A 474 12.12 3.48 6.77
CA ILE A 474 13.29 3.74 7.62
C ILE A 474 13.09 3.16 9.03
N ALA A 475 11.88 3.27 9.58
CA ALA A 475 11.53 2.74 10.89
C ALA A 475 11.47 1.20 10.93
N GLU A 476 11.32 0.55 9.77
CA GLU A 476 11.31 -0.90 9.67
C GLU A 476 12.64 -1.51 10.11
N ARG A 477 12.56 -2.60 10.88
CA ARG A 477 13.75 -3.24 11.45
C ARG A 477 14.31 -4.27 10.47
N GLY A 478 15.64 -4.31 10.33
CA GLY A 478 16.34 -5.39 9.64
C GLY A 478 17.00 -5.02 8.31
N TRP A 479 17.06 -3.73 7.96
CA TRP A 479 18.00 -3.22 6.96
C TRP A 479 19.43 -3.29 7.49
N GLU A 480 20.38 -3.76 6.67
CA GLU A 480 21.81 -3.66 7.00
C GLU A 480 22.31 -2.23 6.84
N LYS A 481 21.87 -1.58 5.76
CA LYS A 481 22.15 -0.18 5.48
C LYS A 481 20.90 0.47 4.92
N CYS A 482 20.52 1.60 5.49
CA CYS A 482 19.49 2.47 4.95
C CYS A 482 20.13 3.83 4.67
N ARG A 483 19.94 4.34 3.45
CA ARG A 483 20.40 5.67 3.03
C ARG A 483 19.22 6.48 2.54
N LEU A 484 19.03 7.68 3.08
CA LEU A 484 18.04 8.65 2.63
C LEU A 484 18.73 9.78 1.86
N ILE A 485 18.28 10.03 0.64
CA ILE A 485 18.65 11.22 -0.15
C ILE A 485 17.41 12.10 -0.27
N ALA A 486 17.40 13.19 0.49
CA ALA A 486 16.28 14.11 0.62
C ALA A 486 16.51 15.38 -0.22
N TYR A 487 15.68 15.57 -1.24
CA TYR A 487 15.69 16.69 -2.16
C TYR A 487 14.67 17.75 -1.74
N ASN A 488 15.14 18.95 -1.42
CA ASN A 488 14.30 20.08 -1.02
C ASN A 488 14.72 21.36 -1.76
N LYS A 489 13.87 22.39 -1.72
CA LYS A 489 14.22 23.68 -2.33
C LYS A 489 15.22 24.44 -1.46
N THR A 490 14.88 24.62 -0.19
CA THR A 490 15.68 25.36 0.79
C THR A 490 15.87 24.58 2.09
N GLU A 491 16.74 25.10 2.95
CA GLU A 491 17.00 24.62 4.31
C GLU A 491 15.73 24.58 5.16
N GLU A 492 14.83 25.54 4.97
CA GLU A 492 13.57 25.65 5.71
C GLU A 492 12.49 24.68 5.21
N ASP A 493 12.59 24.21 3.97
CA ASP A 493 11.73 23.16 3.43
C ASP A 493 12.13 21.76 3.91
N THR A 494 13.27 21.64 4.58
CA THR A 494 13.87 20.35 4.93
C THR A 494 13.45 19.92 6.33
N PRO A 495 12.82 18.75 6.51
CA PRO A 495 12.62 18.16 7.83
C PRO A 495 13.96 17.97 8.54
N ARG A 496 14.02 18.24 9.85
CA ARG A 496 15.26 18.19 10.65
C ARG A 496 15.02 17.52 12.00
N GLY A 497 16.09 17.13 12.69
CA GLY A 497 16.01 16.61 14.05
C GLY A 497 15.24 15.29 14.14
N GLU A 498 14.25 15.24 15.03
CA GLU A 498 13.43 14.03 15.30
C GLU A 498 12.70 13.50 14.07
N TRP A 499 12.46 14.35 13.07
CA TRP A 499 11.80 13.97 11.82
C TRP A 499 12.64 13.09 10.89
N ILE A 500 13.93 12.95 11.16
CA ILE A 500 14.81 12.07 10.39
C ILE A 500 15.53 11.08 11.31
N HIS A 501 15.99 11.55 12.48
CA HIS A 501 16.71 10.71 13.43
C HIS A 501 15.78 9.97 14.40
N GLY A 502 14.55 10.46 14.64
CA GLY A 502 13.63 9.87 15.60
C GLY A 502 13.01 8.55 15.15
N TYR A 503 13.19 8.17 13.88
CA TYR A 503 12.75 6.87 13.35
C TYR A 503 13.75 5.74 13.60
N THR A 504 15.05 6.06 13.65
CA THR A 504 16.11 5.06 13.82
C THR A 504 17.46 5.70 14.15
N ASP A 505 18.21 5.09 15.06
CA ASP A 505 19.62 5.43 15.34
C ASP A 505 20.53 5.20 14.11
N SER A 506 20.06 4.42 13.12
CA SER A 506 20.84 4.05 11.94
C SER A 506 21.06 5.18 10.93
N LEU A 507 20.37 6.32 11.08
CA LEU A 507 20.52 7.53 10.26
C LEU A 507 21.29 8.66 10.96
N VAL A 508 21.93 8.39 12.11
CA VAL A 508 22.79 9.36 12.81
C VAL A 508 24.09 9.64 12.04
N ASP A 509 24.48 8.73 11.13
CA ASP A 509 25.64 8.88 10.24
C ASP A 509 25.29 9.77 9.03
N GLU A 510 25.97 10.91 8.89
CA GLU A 510 25.80 11.86 7.77
C GLU A 510 26.05 11.22 6.40
N SER A 511 26.79 10.10 6.31
CA SER A 511 26.95 9.38 5.04
C SER A 511 25.66 8.69 4.58
N ARG A 512 24.73 8.45 5.51
CA ARG A 512 23.44 7.79 5.28
C ARG A 512 22.30 8.78 5.09
N LEU A 513 22.47 10.05 5.45
CA LEU A 513 21.50 11.10 5.20
C LEU A 513 22.11 12.20 4.34
N VAL A 514 21.68 12.27 3.08
CA VAL A 514 22.14 13.29 2.14
C VAL A 514 21.02 14.27 1.86
N HIS A 515 21.27 15.54 2.14
CA HIS A 515 20.39 16.63 1.74
C HIS A 515 20.87 17.24 0.42
N VAL A 516 19.94 17.42 -0.50
CA VAL A 516 20.17 18.08 -1.79
C VAL A 516 19.25 19.29 -1.90
N LEU A 517 19.84 20.48 -2.04
CA LEU A 517 19.08 21.74 -2.10
C LEU A 517 19.12 22.37 -3.48
N SER A 518 17.96 22.59 -4.10
CA SER A 518 17.90 23.20 -5.43
C SER A 518 18.10 24.72 -5.42
N ALA A 519 17.82 25.38 -4.29
CA ALA A 519 17.82 26.83 -4.14
C ALA A 519 18.28 27.24 -2.73
N SER A 520 19.32 26.60 -2.20
CA SER A 520 19.92 26.99 -0.92
C SER A 520 20.36 28.47 -0.97
N ASN A 521 19.80 29.26 -0.05
CA ASN A 521 20.09 30.68 0.10
C ASN A 521 21.31 30.92 1.00
N ASP A 522 21.81 29.86 1.64
CA ASP A 522 22.98 29.91 2.50
C ASP A 522 24.27 29.66 1.70
N SER A 523 25.10 30.71 1.62
CA SER A 523 26.43 30.63 1.02
C SER A 523 27.37 29.64 1.73
N SER A 524 27.05 29.28 2.98
CA SER A 524 27.80 28.32 3.78
C SER A 524 27.34 26.87 3.59
N TRP A 525 26.27 26.60 2.83
CA TRP A 525 25.81 25.24 2.55
C TRP A 525 26.83 24.47 1.70
N LYS A 526 27.44 23.46 2.33
CA LYS A 526 28.46 22.56 1.75
C LYS A 526 27.87 21.28 1.15
N GLY A 527 26.57 21.02 1.34
CA GLY A 527 25.92 19.82 0.84
C GLY A 527 25.66 19.86 -0.67
N ALA A 528 25.11 18.76 -1.21
CA ALA A 528 24.79 18.65 -2.62
C ALA A 528 23.74 19.70 -3.05
N ARG A 529 23.79 20.11 -4.33
CA ARG A 529 22.93 21.14 -4.89
C ARG A 529 22.22 20.68 -6.17
N GLY A 530 21.13 21.36 -6.49
CA GLY A 530 20.39 21.21 -7.74
C GLY A 530 19.22 20.23 -7.67
N ARG A 531 18.66 19.92 -8.84
CA ARG A 531 17.67 18.85 -9.01
C ARG A 531 18.38 17.49 -9.12
N ILE A 532 17.64 16.41 -8.94
CA ILE A 532 18.18 15.04 -9.06
C ILE A 532 18.95 14.87 -10.37
N ASN A 533 20.16 14.32 -10.25
CA ASN A 533 21.08 14.02 -11.34
C ASN A 533 22.02 12.89 -10.90
N ARG A 534 22.87 12.40 -11.81
CA ARG A 534 23.79 11.29 -11.52
C ARG A 534 24.79 11.59 -10.40
N GLU A 535 25.23 12.84 -10.27
CA GLU A 535 26.22 13.25 -9.26
C GLU A 535 25.62 13.24 -7.86
N ASN A 536 24.47 13.89 -7.66
CA ASN A 536 23.83 14.00 -6.34
C ASN A 536 23.01 12.76 -5.93
N MET A 537 22.66 11.91 -6.88
CA MET A 537 22.10 10.58 -6.62
C MET A 537 23.18 9.60 -6.10
N GLY A 538 24.45 9.86 -6.42
CA GLY A 538 25.57 9.01 -6.06
C GLY A 538 25.62 7.69 -6.84
N GLU A 539 26.59 6.85 -6.51
CA GLU A 539 26.78 5.55 -7.15
C GLU A 539 25.68 4.56 -6.72
N MET A 540 25.06 3.90 -7.70
CA MET A 540 24.05 2.85 -7.52
C MET A 540 24.69 1.51 -7.89
N ARG A 541 24.71 0.53 -6.98
CA ARG A 541 25.44 -0.74 -7.18
C ARG A 541 24.57 -1.83 -7.81
N GLY A 542 23.28 -1.57 -8.03
CA GLY A 542 22.35 -2.51 -8.66
C GLY A 542 21.83 -3.61 -7.72
N SER A 543 22.30 -3.65 -6.47
CA SER A 543 21.88 -4.64 -5.46
C SER A 543 20.93 -4.06 -4.41
N GLU A 544 20.84 -2.73 -4.32
CA GLU A 544 20.03 -2.03 -3.34
C GLU A 544 18.56 -2.00 -3.75
N ILE A 545 17.67 -2.05 -2.75
CA ILE A 545 16.25 -1.74 -2.95
C ILE A 545 16.12 -0.22 -2.94
N VAL A 546 15.56 0.35 -4.01
CA VAL A 546 15.42 1.79 -4.17
C VAL A 546 13.95 2.19 -4.05
N PHE A 547 13.65 2.99 -3.04
CA PHE A 547 12.33 3.58 -2.84
C PHE A 547 12.33 5.02 -3.35
N VAL A 548 11.35 5.40 -4.17
CA VAL A 548 11.25 6.73 -4.76
C VAL A 548 9.90 7.36 -4.47
N CYS A 549 9.88 8.60 -3.99
CA CYS A 549 8.66 9.38 -3.86
C CYS A 549 8.94 10.88 -4.00
N GLY A 550 8.06 11.57 -4.74
CA GLY A 550 8.17 13.00 -4.96
C GLY A 550 7.29 13.45 -6.13
N PRO A 551 7.42 14.71 -6.58
CA PRO A 551 6.69 15.21 -7.75
C PRO A 551 6.99 14.39 -9.02
N ASP A 552 6.05 14.34 -9.96
CA ASP A 552 6.16 13.55 -11.21
C ASP A 552 7.50 13.74 -11.94
N GLY A 553 7.93 15.00 -12.10
CA GLY A 553 9.20 15.29 -12.79
C GLY A 553 10.44 14.77 -12.04
N PHE A 554 10.39 14.68 -10.72
CA PHE A 554 11.45 14.05 -9.91
C PHE A 554 11.43 12.54 -10.06
N VAL A 555 10.25 11.92 -9.96
CA VAL A 555 10.09 10.47 -10.08
C VAL A 555 10.52 9.96 -11.46
N GLN A 556 10.10 10.67 -12.52
CA GLN A 556 10.48 10.35 -13.90
C GLN A 556 12.00 10.40 -14.11
N GLU A 557 12.65 11.44 -13.59
CA GLU A 557 14.09 11.58 -13.71
C GLU A 557 14.86 10.57 -12.86
N ALA A 558 14.39 10.27 -11.65
CA ALA A 558 14.95 9.21 -10.81
C ALA A 558 14.88 7.85 -11.53
N ALA A 559 13.72 7.49 -12.08
CA ALA A 559 13.54 6.24 -12.82
C ALA A 559 14.46 6.16 -14.05
N ARG A 560 14.60 7.27 -14.79
CA ARG A 560 15.50 7.38 -15.94
C ARG A 560 16.96 7.16 -15.53
N LEU A 561 17.42 7.81 -14.46
CA LEU A 561 18.79 7.70 -13.97
C LEU A 561 19.11 6.29 -13.45
N LEU A 562 18.17 5.66 -12.73
CA LEU A 562 18.30 4.28 -12.28
C LEU A 562 18.39 3.31 -13.46
N GLN A 563 17.56 3.51 -14.50
CA GLN A 563 17.62 2.70 -15.72
C GLN A 563 18.96 2.87 -16.45
N GLU A 564 19.47 4.10 -16.57
CA GLU A 564 20.79 4.38 -17.17
C GLU A 564 21.94 3.75 -16.38
N ALA A 565 21.81 3.68 -15.06
CA ALA A 565 22.76 3.00 -14.19
C ALA A 565 22.66 1.46 -14.29
N GLY A 566 21.68 0.92 -15.03
CA GLY A 566 21.43 -0.51 -15.12
C GLY A 566 20.79 -1.10 -13.87
N HIS A 567 20.18 -0.29 -13.02
CA HIS A 567 19.53 -0.76 -11.79
C HIS A 567 18.32 -1.64 -12.14
N PRO A 568 18.18 -2.84 -11.53
CA PRO A 568 17.06 -3.73 -11.83
C PRO A 568 15.72 -3.10 -11.46
N SER A 569 14.75 -3.10 -12.38
CA SER A 569 13.46 -2.44 -12.19
C SER A 569 12.59 -3.07 -11.10
N ASP A 570 12.80 -4.36 -10.82
CA ASP A 570 12.18 -5.13 -9.75
C ASP A 570 12.70 -4.76 -8.35
N LEU A 571 13.85 -4.09 -8.27
CA LEU A 571 14.40 -3.52 -7.04
C LEU A 571 14.05 -2.05 -6.86
N VAL A 572 13.24 -1.46 -7.75
CA VAL A 572 12.79 -0.07 -7.65
C VAL A 572 11.31 -0.04 -7.31
N HIS A 573 10.99 0.56 -6.17
CA HIS A 573 9.63 0.85 -5.78
C HIS A 573 9.35 2.35 -5.83
N ILE A 574 8.30 2.74 -6.55
CA ILE A 574 7.84 4.12 -6.65
C ILE A 574 6.53 4.23 -5.88
N PHE A 575 6.53 4.98 -4.79
CA PHE A 575 5.32 5.28 -4.04
C PHE A 575 4.37 6.14 -4.86
N GLN A 576 3.08 5.81 -4.80
CA GLN A 576 2.01 6.48 -5.55
C GLN A 576 1.09 7.22 -4.57
N GLY A 577 0.89 8.52 -4.78
CA GLY A 577 -0.02 9.36 -4.00
C GLY A 577 -0.46 10.58 -4.79
#